data_AF-A0A7Y6CTS0-F1
#
_entry.id   AF-A0A7Y6CTS0-F1
#
_cell.length_a   1.000
_cell.length_b   1.000
_cell.length_c   1.000
_cell.angle_alpha   90.00
_cell.angle_beta   90.00
_cell.angle_gamma   90.00
#
_symmetry.space_group_name_H-M   'P 1'
#
loop_
_entity.id
_entity.type
_entity.pdbx_description
1 polymer ?
#
loop_
_entity_poly.entity_id
_entity_poly.type
_entity_poly.pdbx_seq_one_letter_code
_entity_poly.pdbx_strand_id
1 'polypeptide(L)' 'MRSMSMNAQMIVGYAVLWVVLIKALFMRAGLVSAECPRCGRVYERRELGGVICTCGR' A
#
# COMPACT_ATOMS: atom_id res chain seq x y z
N MET A 1 -7.22 -34.60 3.34
CA MET A 1 -6.77 -33.34 2.68
C MET A 1 -7.64 -32.14 3.11
N ARG A 2 -7.74 -31.84 4.42
CA ARG A 2 -8.54 -30.71 4.94
C ARG A 2 -7.77 -29.81 5.91
N SER A 3 -6.55 -30.22 6.30
CA SER A 3 -5.68 -29.53 7.26
C SER A 3 -4.64 -28.60 6.60
N MET A 4 -4.25 -28.83 5.33
CA MET A 4 -3.32 -27.93 4.63
C MET A 4 -3.94 -26.56 4.33
N SER A 5 -5.26 -26.49 4.12
CA SER A 5 -5.96 -25.24 3.76
C SER A 5 -5.94 -24.22 4.89
N MET A 6 -6.04 -24.65 6.16
CA MET A 6 -6.10 -23.71 7.29
C MET A 6 -4.74 -23.05 7.55
N ASN A 7 -3.65 -23.82 7.43
CA ASN A 7 -2.29 -23.29 7.52
C ASN A 7 -1.97 -22.35 6.35
N ALA A 8 -2.37 -22.71 5.12
CA ALA A 8 -2.19 -21.84 3.96
C ALA A 8 -2.94 -20.50 4.13
N GLN A 9 -4.17 -20.52 4.62
CA GLN A 9 -4.95 -19.31 4.88
C GLN A 9 -4.31 -18.42 5.96
N MET A 10 -3.81 -19.01 7.05
CA MET A 10 -3.05 -18.30 8.09
C MET A 10 -1.79 -17.65 7.52
N ILE A 11 -1.00 -18.39 6.73
CA ILE A 11 0.23 -17.88 6.12
C ILE A 11 -0.07 -16.72 5.17
N VAL A 12 -1.10 -16.85 4.34
CA VAL A 12 -1.53 -15.79 3.41
C VAL A 12 -1.97 -14.55 4.17
N GLY A 13 -2.81 -14.69 5.20
CA GLY A 13 -3.24 -13.57 6.03
C GLY A 13 -2.07 -12.86 6.72
N TYR A 14 -1.13 -13.63 7.27
CA TYR A 14 0.09 -13.11 7.89
C TYR A 14 0.98 -12.38 6.88
N ALA A 15 1.16 -12.93 5.68
CA ALA A 15 1.92 -12.29 4.62
C ALA A 15 1.29 -10.95 4.19
N VAL A 16 -0.05 -10.91 4.02
CA VAL A 16 -0.77 -9.67 3.69
C VAL A 16 -0.58 -8.61 4.79
N LEU A 17 -0.72 -9.00 6.07
CA LEU A 17 -0.48 -8.10 7.20
C LEU A 17 0.94 -7.52 7.17
N TRP A 18 1.95 -8.35 6.94
CA TRP A 18 3.34 -7.92 6.81
C TRP A 18 3.56 -6.96 5.66
N VAL A 19 2.99 -7.23 4.48
CA VAL A 19 3.07 -6.34 3.32
C VAL A 19 2.46 -4.98 3.63
N VAL A 20 1.30 -4.94 4.29
CA VAL A 20 0.64 -3.68 4.69
C VAL A 20 1.50 -2.89 5.69
N LEU A 21 2.05 -3.56 6.71
CA LEU A 21 2.92 -2.93 7.71
C LEU A 21 4.19 -2.35 7.08
N ILE A 22 4.87 -3.12 6.24
CA ILE A 22 6.06 -2.67 5.51
C ILE A 22 5.68 -1.48 4.63
N LYS A 23 4.61 -1.57 3.83
CA LYS A 23 4.17 -0.45 2.97
C LYS A 23 3.88 0.81 3.79
N ALA A 24 3.25 0.69 4.95
CA ALA A 24 3.00 1.82 5.84
C ALA A 24 4.30 2.45 6.38
N LEU A 25 5.30 1.63 6.75
CA LEU A 25 6.63 2.11 7.16
C LEU A 25 7.32 2.86 6.02
N PHE A 26 7.32 2.31 4.81
CA PHE A 26 7.89 2.96 3.62
C PHE A 26 7.19 4.29 3.29
N MET A 27 5.87 4.37 3.45
CA MET A 27 5.12 5.62 3.28
C MET A 27 5.51 6.65 4.34
N ARG A 28 5.61 6.25 5.62
CA ARG A 28 6.04 7.14 6.71
C ARG A 28 7.49 7.60 6.57
N ALA A 29 8.37 6.73 6.06
CA ALA A 29 9.76 7.06 5.78
C ALA A 29 9.94 7.98 4.55
N GLY A 30 8.86 8.29 3.82
CA GLY A 30 8.92 9.11 2.59
C GLY A 30 9.53 8.39 1.38
N LEU A 31 9.87 7.11 1.52
CA LEU A 31 10.47 6.28 0.46
C LEU A 31 9.45 5.99 -0.64
N VAL A 32 8.21 5.67 -0.24
CA VAL A 32 7.07 5.49 -1.14
C VAL A 32 6.13 6.67 -0.95
N SER A 33 5.73 7.32 -2.04
CA SER A 33 4.80 8.43 -1.93
C SER A 33 3.38 7.95 -1.64
N ALA A 34 2.66 8.73 -0.84
CA ALA A 34 1.25 8.49 -0.60
C ALA A 34 0.45 8.66 -1.90
N GLU A 35 -0.17 7.58 -2.36
CA GLU A 35 -1.03 7.53 -3.54
C GLU A 35 -2.50 7.49 -3.13
N CYS A 36 -3.36 8.13 -3.92
CA CYS A 36 -4.79 8.07 -3.70
C CYS A 36 -5.34 6.72 -4.15
N PRO A 37 -6.08 5.99 -3.30
CA PRO A 37 -6.66 4.69 -3.66
C PRO A 37 -7.76 4.81 -4.74
N ARG A 38 -8.30 6.01 -4.98
CA ARG A 38 -9.35 6.25 -5.98
C ARG A 38 -8.78 6.53 -7.37
N CYS A 39 -7.74 7.36 -7.45
CA CYS A 39 -7.22 7.89 -8.72
C CYS A 39 -5.83 7.32 -9.09
N GLY A 40 -5.16 6.63 -8.17
CA GLY A 40 -3.80 6.12 -8.35
C GLY A 40 -2.71 7.18 -8.48
N ARG A 41 -3.05 8.48 -8.37
CA ARG A 41 -2.09 9.58 -8.40
C ARG A 41 -1.54 9.85 -7.01
N VAL A 42 -0.33 10.37 -6.99
CA VAL A 42 0.38 10.80 -5.79
C VAL A 42 -0.29 12.04 -5.18
N TYR A 43 -0.43 12.09 -3.85
CA TYR A 43 -0.91 13.30 -3.16
C TYR A 43 0.13 14.42 -3.17
N GLU A 44 1.41 14.07 -3.21
CA GLU A 44 2.52 15.01 -3.09
C GLU A 44 3.33 15.07 -4.39
N ARG A 45 3.77 16.29 -4.74
CA ARG A 45 4.45 16.56 -6.01
C ARG A 45 5.95 16.34 -5.84
N ARG A 46 6.49 15.23 -6.37
CA ARG A 46 7.95 14.96 -6.37
C ARG A 46 8.75 15.78 -7.37
N GLU A 47 8.10 16.25 -8.44
CA GLU A 47 8.75 16.97 -9.54
C GLU A 47 7.96 18.24 -9.90
N LEU A 48 8.65 19.35 -10.18
CA LEU A 48 7.99 20.59 -10.61
C LEU A 48 7.17 20.33 -11.89
N GLY A 49 5.84 20.47 -11.80
CA GLY A 49 4.91 20.18 -12.89
C GLY A 49 4.18 18.84 -12.77
N GLY A 50 4.56 17.96 -11.85
CA GLY A 50 3.96 16.63 -11.69
C GLY A 50 2.46 16.64 -11.38
N VAL A 51 1.75 15.64 -11.91
CA VAL A 51 0.30 15.47 -11.68
C VAL A 51 0.06 14.95 -10.27
N ILE A 52 -0.74 15.67 -9.49
CA ILE A 52 -1.16 15.28 -8.13
C ILE A 52 -2.61 14.79 -8.13
N CYS A 53 -2.99 13.98 -7.14
CA CYS A 53 -4.40 13.62 -6.99
C CYS A 53 -5.23 14.82 -6.54
N THR A 54 -6.39 15.01 -7.18
CA THR A 54 -7.37 16.05 -6.85
C THR A 54 -8.70 15.47 -6.36
N CYS A 55 -8.80 14.15 -6.13
CA CYS A 55 -10.07 13.50 -5.78
C CYS A 55 -10.70 13.89 -4.43
N GLY A 56 -9.98 14.65 -3.60
CA GLY A 56 -10.48 15.21 -2.33
C GLY A 56 -10.40 16.73 -2.24
N ARG A 57 -10.12 17.41 -3.35
CA ARG A 57 -10.36 18.86 -3.49
C ARG A 57 -11.79 19.05 -3.96
#